data_AF-A0A419FB59-F1
#
_entry.id   AF-A0A419FB59-F1
#
_cell.length_a   1.000
_cell.length_b   1.000
_cell.length_c   1.000
_cell.angle_alpha   90.00
_cell.angle_beta   90.00
_cell.angle_gamma   90.00
#
_symmetry.space_group_name_H-M   'P 1'
#
loop_
_entity.id
_entity.type
_entity.pdbx_description
1 polymer ?
#
loop_
_entity_poly.entity_id
_entity_poly.type
_entity_poly.pdbx_seq_one_letter_code
_entity_poly.pdbx_strand_id
1 'polypeptide(L)'
;MDRLYRSLNPEQQREDRKLRTLQSLVDSAGRLIVTGKVSKPKAWEMAAGVRESASRIIPDQMELYDMILGSRFRYWIEYFCPEI
;
A
#
# COMPACT_ATOMS: atom_id res chain seq x y z
N MET A 1 6.68 -14.12 14.87
CA MET A 1 5.50 -14.79 14.24
C MET A 1 4.42 -14.87 15.30
N ASP A 2 3.32 -14.17 15.07
CA ASP A 2 2.25 -13.93 16.05
C ASP A 2 1.53 -15.23 16.45
N ARG A 3 1.01 -15.34 17.69
CA ARG A 3 0.30 -16.57 18.15
C ARG A 3 -0.91 -16.90 17.27
N LEU A 4 -1.60 -15.86 16.78
CA LEU A 4 -2.75 -15.96 15.89
C LEU A 4 -2.41 -16.51 14.50
N TYR A 5 -1.24 -16.20 13.95
CA TYR A 5 -0.83 -16.72 12.64
C TYR A 5 -0.64 -18.24 12.69
N ARG A 6 -0.12 -18.77 13.80
CA ARG A 6 0.16 -20.20 13.95
C ARG A 6 -1.10 -21.06 14.05
N SER A 7 -2.25 -20.47 14.40
CA SER A 7 -3.54 -21.16 14.45
C SER A 7 -4.31 -21.13 13.12
N LEU A 8 -3.83 -20.40 12.12
CA LEU A 8 -4.46 -20.34 10.80
C LEU A 8 -4.17 -21.60 9.98
N ASN A 9 -5.14 -22.00 9.14
CA ASN A 9 -4.90 -23.05 8.16
C ASN A 9 -3.94 -22.56 7.05
N PRO A 10 -3.39 -23.47 6.22
CA PRO A 10 -2.41 -23.08 5.20
C PRO A 10 -2.89 -22.03 4.19
N GLU A 11 -4.19 -22.00 3.87
CA GLU A 11 -4.78 -21.02 2.95
C GLU A 11 -4.87 -19.64 3.59
N GLN A 12 -5.41 -19.56 4.80
CA GLN A 12 -5.47 -18.34 5.60
C GLN A 12 -4.06 -17.76 5.88
N GLN A 13 -3.07 -18.62 6.10
CA GLN A 13 -1.68 -18.21 6.23
C GLN A 13 -1.13 -17.57 4.95
N ARG A 14 -1.51 -18.07 3.77
CA ARG A 14 -1.11 -17.47 2.49
C ARG A 14 -1.74 -16.09 2.30
N GLU A 15 -3.03 -15.96 2.61
CA GLU A 15 -3.72 -14.67 2.54
C GLU A 15 -3.15 -13.66 3.54
N ASP A 16 -2.89 -14.06 4.78
CA ASP A 16 -2.24 -13.19 5.77
C ASP A 16 -0.86 -12.71 5.31
N ARG A 17 -0.06 -13.59 4.66
CA ARG A 17 1.23 -13.18 4.07
C ARG A 17 1.06 -12.13 2.98
N LYS A 18 0.10 -12.31 2.06
CA LYS A 18 -0.20 -11.32 1.02
C LYS A 18 -0.55 -9.97 1.63
N LEU A 19 -1.44 -9.96 2.62
CA LEU A 19 -1.86 -8.73 3.30
C LEU A 19 -0.71 -8.05 4.03
N ARG A 20 0.16 -8.80 4.73
CA ARG A 20 1.37 -8.24 5.37
C ARG A 20 2.35 -7.66 4.36
N THR A 21 2.56 -8.32 3.23
CA THR A 21 3.40 -7.81 2.15
C THR A 21 2.83 -6.50 1.59
N LEU A 22 1.53 -6.48 1.30
CA LEU A 22 0.84 -5.28 0.82
C LEU A 22 0.94 -4.13 1.84
N GLN A 23 0.67 -4.41 3.11
CA GLN A 23 0.77 -3.43 4.19
C GLN A 23 2.17 -2.83 4.26
N SER A 24 3.21 -3.67 4.24
CA SER A 24 4.60 -3.20 4.29
C SER A 24 4.95 -2.29 3.11
N LEU A 25 4.47 -2.61 1.90
CA LEU A 25 4.61 -1.80 0.70
C LEU A 25 3.97 -0.42 0.85
N VAL A 26 2.70 -0.40 1.26
CA VAL A 26 1.91 0.82 1.46
C VAL A 26 2.52 1.69 2.55
N ASP A 27 2.86 1.11 3.70
CA ASP A 27 3.42 1.84 4.83
C ASP A 27 4.78 2.46 4.50
N SER A 28 5.60 1.76 3.70
CA SER A 28 6.91 2.27 3.29
C SER A 28 6.79 3.46 2.34
N ALA A 29 5.92 3.36 1.33
CA ALA A 29 5.66 4.49 0.43
C ALA A 29 4.98 5.65 1.16
N GLY A 30 3.98 5.36 2.00
CA GLY A 30 3.28 6.35 2.81
C GLY A 30 4.24 7.13 3.71
N ARG A 31 5.14 6.46 4.43
CA ARG A 31 6.17 7.12 5.26
C ARG A 31 7.02 8.11 4.48
N LEU A 32 7.39 7.81 3.24
CA LEU A 32 8.18 8.71 2.41
C LEU A 32 7.36 9.91 1.94
N ILE A 33 6.13 9.68 1.47
CA ILE A 33 5.22 10.74 1.00
C ILE A 33 4.92 11.74 2.12
N VAL A 34 4.56 11.26 3.32
CA VAL A 34 4.20 12.12 4.45
C VAL A 34 5.38 12.91 5.04
N THR A 35 6.64 12.61 4.64
CA THR A 35 7.77 13.48 5.02
C THR A 35 7.69 14.88 4.39
N GLY A 36 6.92 15.03 3.32
CA GLY A 36 6.80 16.26 2.52
C GLY A 36 8.07 16.62 1.74
N LYS A 37 9.08 15.73 1.69
CA LYS A 37 10.32 15.93 0.93
C LYS A 37 10.27 15.40 -0.49
N VAL A 38 9.13 14.85 -0.89
CA VAL A 38 8.89 14.25 -2.22
C VAL A 38 7.89 15.15 -2.95
N SER A 39 8.20 15.55 -4.18
CA SER A 39 7.29 16.34 -5.02
C SER A 39 6.05 15.53 -5.42
N LYS A 40 4.93 16.20 -5.69
CA LYS A 40 3.67 15.54 -6.11
C LYS A 40 3.86 14.62 -7.31
N PRO A 41 4.57 15.00 -8.40
CA PRO A 41 4.81 14.08 -9.51
C PRO A 41 5.52 12.80 -9.08
N LYS A 42 6.56 12.92 -8.24
CA LYS A 42 7.30 11.75 -7.76
C LYS A 42 6.46 10.89 -6.81
N ALA A 43 5.65 11.52 -5.97
CA ALA A 43 4.77 10.82 -5.05
C ALA A 43 3.65 10.06 -5.79
N TRP A 44 3.12 10.61 -6.89
CA TRP A 44 2.19 9.92 -7.78
C TRP A 44 2.83 8.71 -8.48
N GLU A 45 4.07 8.85 -8.96
CA GLU A 45 4.84 7.73 -9.52
C GLU A 45 5.01 6.60 -8.48
N MET A 46 5.34 6.96 -7.24
CA MET A 46 5.46 5.99 -6.15
C MET A 46 4.12 5.29 -5.87
N ALA A 47 3.01 6.03 -5.80
CA ALA A 47 1.69 5.44 -5.60
C ALA A 47 1.30 4.50 -6.75
N ALA A 48 1.61 4.86 -8.00
CA ALA A 48 1.40 4.00 -9.16
C ALA A 48 2.21 2.69 -9.07
N GLY A 49 3.48 2.77 -8.66
CA GLY A 49 4.31 1.57 -8.46
C GLY A 49 3.82 0.66 -7.33
N VAL A 50 3.28 1.22 -6.24
CA VAL A 50 2.64 0.43 -5.18
C VAL A 50 1.37 -0.23 -5.70
N ARG A 51 0.55 0.49 -6.49
CA ARG A 51 -0.66 -0.06 -7.10
C ARG A 51 -0.35 -1.22 -8.05
N GLU A 52 0.67 -1.08 -8.89
CA GLU A 52 1.12 -2.17 -9.77
C GLU A 52 1.62 -3.38 -8.98
N SER A 53 2.34 -3.16 -7.87
CA SER A 53 2.76 -4.24 -6.99
C SER A 53 1.55 -4.92 -6.33
N ALA A 54 0.55 -4.14 -5.89
CA ALA A 54 -0.68 -4.64 -5.29
C ALA A 54 -1.46 -5.53 -6.26
N SER A 55 -1.53 -5.19 -7.55
CA SER A 55 -2.25 -5.99 -8.54
C SER A 55 -1.63 -7.37 -8.79
N ARG A 56 -0.37 -7.57 -8.40
CA ARG A 56 0.30 -8.88 -8.43
C ARG A 56 0.09 -9.68 -7.13
N ILE A 57 -0.20 -9.00 -6.02
CA ILE A 57 -0.38 -9.60 -4.69
C ILE A 57 -1.84 -9.99 -4.44
N ILE A 58 -2.78 -9.10 -4.78
CA ILE A 58 -4.23 -9.21 -4.55
C ILE A 58 -5.02 -8.86 -5.83
N PRO A 59 -4.83 -9.58 -6.95
CA PRO A 59 -5.45 -9.24 -8.24
C PRO A 59 -6.98 -9.14 -8.20
N ASP A 60 -7.61 -9.95 -7.35
CA ASP A 60 -9.05 -10.08 -7.14
C ASP A 60 -9.66 -8.99 -6.24
N GLN A 61 -8.83 -8.20 -5.54
CA GLN A 61 -9.29 -7.18 -4.58
C GLN A 61 -8.88 -5.75 -4.99
N MET A 62 -8.51 -5.54 -6.26
CA MET A 62 -8.02 -4.24 -6.73
C MET A 62 -9.05 -3.11 -6.65
N GLU A 63 -10.33 -3.41 -6.79
CA GLU A 63 -11.39 -2.41 -6.60
C GLU A 63 -11.43 -1.89 -5.16
N LEU A 64 -11.33 -2.80 -4.18
CA LEU A 64 -11.25 -2.44 -2.76
C LEU A 64 -9.95 -1.69 -2.44
N TYR A 65 -8.83 -2.12 -3.04
CA TYR A 65 -7.55 -1.41 -2.94
C TYR A 65 -7.70 0.05 -3.43
N ASP A 66 -8.24 0.26 -4.63
CA ASP A 66 -8.36 1.61 -5.21
C ASP A 66 -9.28 2.50 -4.36
N MET A 67 -10.36 1.93 -3.84
CA MET A 67 -11.30 2.63 -2.97
C MET A 67 -10.64 3.10 -1.66
N ILE A 68 -9.92 2.23 -0.97
CA ILE A 68 -9.36 2.52 0.37
C ILE A 68 -7.97 3.16 0.25
N LEU A 69 -7.05 2.46 -0.40
CA LEU A 69 -5.64 2.83 -0.45
C LEU A 69 -5.37 3.86 -1.54
N GLY A 70 -6.05 3.78 -2.68
CA GLY A 70 -5.97 4.83 -3.71
C GLY A 70 -6.41 6.19 -3.18
N SER A 71 -7.55 6.25 -2.49
CA SER A 71 -8.03 7.47 -1.82
C SER A 71 -7.04 7.99 -0.77
N ARG A 72 -6.40 7.09 -0.01
CA ARG A 72 -5.40 7.45 1.00
C ARG A 72 -4.13 8.02 0.39
N PHE A 73 -3.61 7.40 -0.68
CA PHE A 73 -2.46 7.94 -1.41
C PHE A 73 -2.76 9.32 -1.97
N ARG A 74 -3.93 9.51 -2.60
CA ARG A 74 -4.35 10.84 -3.08
C ARG A 74 -4.31 11.87 -1.94
N TYR A 75 -4.92 11.57 -0.80
CA TYR A 75 -4.89 12.47 0.35
C TYR A 75 -3.45 12.81 0.78
N TRP A 76 -2.59 11.81 0.93
CA TRP A 76 -1.21 12.05 1.35
C TRP A 76 -0.43 12.92 0.36
N ILE A 77 -0.60 12.66 -0.94
CA ILE A 77 0.09 13.42 -1.99
C ILE A 77 -0.41 14.87 -2.00
N GLU A 78 -1.73 15.09 -1.97
CA GLU A 78 -2.28 16.44 -2.00
C GLU A 78 -1.93 17.26 -0.77
N TYR A 79 -1.85 16.62 0.41
CA TYR A 79 -1.66 17.33 1.67
C TYR A 79 -0.19 17.54 2.06
N PHE A 80 0.69 16.59 1.77
CA PHE A 80 2.08 16.62 2.25
C PHE A 80 3.10 17.01 1.17
N CYS A 81 2.81 16.76 -0.11
CA CYS A 81 3.81 16.94 -1.17
C CYS A 81 3.71 18.33 -1.82
N PRO A 82 4.84 19.03 -2.04
CA PRO A 82 4.87 20.24 -2.84
C PRO A 82 4.69 19.93 -4.34
N GLU A 83 4.23 20.92 -5.11
CA GLU A 83 4.05 20.82 -6.56
C GLU A 83 5.36 20.63 -7.36
N ILE A 84 6.52 20.92 -6.74
CA ILE A 84 7.85 21.02 -7.36
C ILE A 84 8.85 20.06 -6.74
#